data_AF-A0A8I6GCG6-F1
#
_entry.id   AF-A0A8I6GCG6-F1
#
_cell.length_a   1.000
_cell.length_b   1.000
_cell.length_c   1.000
_cell.angle_alpha   90.00
_cell.angle_beta   90.00
_cell.angle_gamma   90.00
#
_symmetry.space_group_name_H-M   'P 1'
#
loop_
_entity.id
_entity.type
_entity.pdbx_description
1 polymer ?
#
loop_
_entity_poly.entity_id
_entity_poly.type
_entity_poly.pdbx_seq_one_letter_code
_entity_poly.pdbx_strand_id
1 'polypeptide(L)'
;MLLQEKILVILLLAKVTSTPHQPQPKYPDNRHRPWNYTWVVLTEKQEVAWSISRISIAIWWPTSLHPDLCKLALGAGAPWGLEHGLELQVAPEDNMPHTQSNQAQDLFISVRRSAQPGCDNAIRRTLLQATDFYVCPGYHRGHASHSQCGDESDYYCAAWGCETTGTTYWGPSSSWDYITVSRNFSPPSNYINRNPLCRGSEPSTLGWCLPLDIKFTDHAKDQDWTHGFSWGLRLYQSGTDTGLTFTIKLLKNPSMLPSQYQLGPIPS
;
A
#
# COMPACT_ATOMS: atom_id res chain seq x y z
N MET A 1 -49.43 -11.31 51.89
CA MET A 1 -49.28 -12.28 50.78
C MET A 1 -48.29 -11.66 49.81
N LEU A 2 -46.99 -11.93 49.99
CA LEU A 2 -46.14 -12.78 49.12
C LEU A 2 -46.04 -12.15 47.71
N LEU A 3 -44.90 -11.75 47.16
CA LEU A 3 -43.55 -12.28 47.32
C LEU A 3 -42.52 -11.25 46.79
N GLN A 4 -41.38 -11.13 47.47
CA GLN A 4 -40.18 -10.43 47.01
C GLN A 4 -39.46 -11.24 45.92
N GLU A 5 -38.75 -10.58 45.00
CA GLU A 5 -37.43 -11.06 44.55
C GLU A 5 -36.42 -9.90 44.50
N LYS A 6 -35.35 -10.08 45.28
CA LYS A 6 -34.11 -9.30 45.33
C LYS A 6 -33.08 -10.03 44.47
N ILE A 7 -32.24 -9.31 43.72
CA ILE A 7 -30.89 -9.78 43.41
C ILE A 7 -29.87 -8.69 43.80
N LEU A 8 -28.89 -9.17 44.55
CA LEU A 8 -27.89 -8.48 45.35
C LEU A 8 -26.51 -8.65 44.68
N VAL A 9 -25.82 -7.52 44.52
CA VAL A 9 -24.36 -7.24 44.59
C VAL A 9 -23.38 -8.43 44.69
N ILE A 10 -22.39 -8.47 43.78
CA ILE A 10 -21.00 -8.88 44.12
C ILE A 10 -19.98 -7.93 43.46
N LEU A 11 -19.12 -7.33 44.30
CA LEU A 11 -17.97 -6.48 44.01
C LEU A 11 -16.80 -7.29 43.42
N LEU A 12 -16.09 -6.72 42.44
CA LEU A 12 -14.68 -7.03 42.18
C LEU A 12 -13.89 -5.73 41.97
N LEU A 13 -13.27 -5.27 43.05
CA LEU A 13 -12.24 -4.23 43.05
C LEU A 13 -10.96 -4.81 42.42
N ALA A 14 -10.63 -4.39 41.21
CA ALA A 14 -9.34 -4.70 40.60
C ALA A 14 -8.25 -3.83 41.26
N LYS A 15 -7.41 -4.46 42.09
CA LYS A 15 -6.14 -3.88 42.54
C LYS A 15 -5.22 -3.77 41.33
N VAL A 16 -4.96 -2.54 40.87
CA VAL A 16 -3.90 -2.25 39.91
C VAL A 16 -2.56 -2.37 40.64
N THR A 17 -1.91 -3.52 40.52
CA THR A 17 -0.51 -3.69 40.91
C THR A 17 0.37 -3.12 39.80
N SER A 18 0.99 -1.98 40.06
CA SER A 18 2.05 -1.43 39.22
C SER A 18 3.27 -2.36 39.26
N THR A 19 3.52 -3.11 38.20
CA THR A 19 4.80 -3.80 38.00
C THR A 19 5.92 -2.76 37.81
N PRO A 20 7.08 -2.91 38.47
CA PRO A 20 8.21 -2.01 38.27
C PRO A 20 8.68 -2.14 36.81
N HIS A 21 8.77 -1.01 36.10
CA HIS A 21 9.34 -0.96 34.76
C HIS A 21 10.84 -1.32 34.86
N GLN A 22 11.20 -2.56 34.49
CA GLN A 22 12.61 -2.92 34.37
C GLN A 22 13.22 -2.09 33.22
N PRO A 23 14.39 -1.46 33.42
CA PRO A 23 15.07 -0.76 32.34
C PRO A 23 15.43 -1.77 31.25
N GLN A 24 15.09 -1.44 30.00
CA GLN A 24 15.50 -2.22 28.82
C GLN A 24 17.03 -2.42 28.86
N PRO A 25 17.54 -3.65 28.72
CA PRO A 25 18.97 -3.90 28.75
C PRO A 25 19.67 -3.11 27.63
N LYS A 26 20.59 -2.20 28.01
CA LYS A 26 21.51 -1.56 27.08
C LYS A 26 22.53 -2.60 26.61
N TYR A 27 22.22 -3.29 25.52
CA TYR A 27 23.21 -4.12 24.83
C TYR A 27 24.23 -3.23 24.13
N PRO A 28 25.54 -3.54 24.17
CA PRO A 28 26.54 -2.83 23.38
C PRO A 28 26.16 -2.93 21.90
N ASP A 29 26.34 -1.82 21.17
CA ASP A 29 26.02 -1.69 19.74
C ASP A 29 26.89 -2.64 18.90
N ASN A 30 26.46 -3.90 18.80
CA ASN A 30 27.08 -4.88 17.94
C ASN A 30 26.59 -4.63 16.51
N ARG A 31 27.43 -3.97 15.70
CA ARG A 31 27.17 -3.66 14.28
C ARG A 31 26.86 -4.89 13.43
N HIS A 32 27.16 -6.10 13.93
CA HIS A 32 26.90 -7.36 13.25
C HIS A 32 25.66 -8.10 13.79
N ARG A 33 24.89 -7.49 14.69
CA ARG A 33 23.64 -8.09 15.17
C ARG A 33 22.65 -8.19 14.00
N PRO A 34 22.07 -9.36 13.73
CA PRO A 34 21.01 -9.47 12.75
C PRO A 34 19.75 -8.72 13.22
N TRP A 35 19.12 -8.03 12.27
CA TRP A 35 17.86 -7.33 12.45
C TRP A 35 16.83 -7.91 11.48
N ASN A 36 15.57 -7.93 11.90
CA ASN A 36 14.46 -8.19 10.98
C ASN A 36 14.05 -6.85 10.36
N TYR A 37 14.50 -6.63 9.12
CA TYR A 37 14.14 -5.47 8.31
C TYR A 37 12.83 -5.76 7.59
N THR A 38 11.85 -4.86 7.72
CA THR A 38 10.56 -4.99 7.03
C THR A 38 10.26 -3.72 6.26
N TRP A 39 10.21 -3.83 4.95
CA TRP A 39 9.67 -2.79 4.09
C TRP A 39 8.15 -2.86 4.13
N VAL A 40 7.50 -1.75 4.46
CA VAL A 40 6.05 -1.61 4.43
C VAL A 40 5.65 -0.53 3.43
N VAL A 41 4.56 -0.78 2.72
CA VAL A 41 3.86 0.23 1.92
C VAL A 41 2.53 0.48 2.60
N LEU A 42 2.29 1.73 2.97
CA LEU A 42 1.16 2.18 3.77
C LEU A 42 0.16 2.93 2.90
N THR A 43 -1.13 2.81 3.23
CA THR A 43 -2.21 3.62 2.63
C THR A 43 -2.15 5.07 3.09
N GLU A 44 -3.00 5.93 2.54
CA GLU A 44 -3.22 7.30 3.04
C GLU A 44 -3.57 7.32 4.54
N LYS A 45 -4.28 6.30 5.03
CA LYS A 45 -4.65 6.15 6.45
C LYS A 45 -3.56 5.52 7.31
N GLN A 46 -2.35 5.35 6.76
CA GLN A 46 -1.18 4.76 7.42
C GLN A 46 -1.36 3.29 7.81
N GLU A 47 -2.27 2.58 7.14
CA GLU A 47 -2.48 1.14 7.30
C GLU A 47 -1.57 0.34 6.35
N VAL A 48 -1.13 -0.85 6.76
CA VAL A 48 -0.22 -1.67 5.95
C VAL A 48 -0.96 -2.30 4.77
N ALA A 49 -0.75 -1.77 3.57
CA ALA A 49 -1.31 -2.34 2.33
C ALA A 49 -0.47 -3.54 1.82
N TRP A 50 0.85 -3.49 2.05
CA TRP A 50 1.78 -4.52 1.61
C TRP A 50 3.07 -4.48 2.43
N SER A 51 3.73 -5.63 2.62
CA SER A 51 5.02 -5.69 3.31
C SER A 51 5.90 -6.86 2.88
N ILE A 52 7.22 -6.71 3.02
CA ILE A 52 8.20 -7.78 2.85
C ILE A 52 9.29 -7.68 3.92
N SER A 53 9.66 -8.82 4.51
CA SER A 53 10.63 -8.89 5.61
C SER A 53 11.84 -9.74 5.25
N ARG A 54 13.02 -9.36 5.75
CA ARG A 54 14.24 -10.16 5.68
C ARG A 54 15.11 -9.94 6.91
N ILE A 55 15.61 -11.04 7.49
CA ILE A 55 16.63 -10.99 8.52
C ILE A 55 18.00 -10.77 7.87
N SER A 56 18.72 -9.73 8.28
CA SER A 56 20.04 -9.37 7.75
C SER A 56 20.83 -8.54 8.76
N ILE A 57 22.16 -8.49 8.62
CA ILE A 57 23.03 -7.61 9.41
C ILE A 57 23.01 -6.16 8.91
N ALA A 58 22.68 -5.96 7.63
CA ALA A 58 22.58 -4.65 6.98
C ALA A 58 21.22 -4.50 6.31
N ILE A 59 20.81 -3.26 6.04
CA ILE A 59 19.58 -2.96 5.29
C ILE A 59 19.63 -3.72 3.96
N TRP A 60 18.59 -4.52 3.73
CA TRP A 60 18.41 -5.21 2.47
C TRP A 60 17.48 -4.39 1.57
N TRP A 61 17.90 -4.21 0.33
CA TRP A 61 17.13 -3.54 -0.72
C TRP A 61 16.50 -4.62 -1.61
N PRO A 62 15.18 -4.85 -1.53
CA PRO A 62 14.51 -5.74 -2.46
C PRO A 62 14.65 -5.20 -3.89
N THR A 63 14.63 -6.10 -4.86
CA THR A 63 14.63 -5.73 -6.29
C THR A 63 13.41 -4.88 -6.64
N SER A 64 12.26 -5.17 -6.02
CA SER A 64 11.02 -4.43 -6.18
C SER A 64 10.03 -4.70 -5.04
N LEU A 65 9.10 -3.76 -4.83
CA LEU A 65 7.92 -3.90 -3.98
C LEU A 65 6.68 -4.02 -4.86
N HIS A 66 5.74 -4.87 -4.47
CA HIS A 66 4.55 -5.15 -5.29
C HIS A 66 3.22 -4.95 -4.55
N PRO A 67 2.95 -3.75 -3.99
CA PRO A 67 1.61 -3.44 -3.50
C PRO A 67 0.61 -3.44 -4.66
N ASP A 68 -0.64 -3.79 -4.37
CA ASP A 68 -1.74 -3.61 -5.32
C ASP A 68 -2.28 -2.18 -5.21
N LEU A 69 -2.51 -1.51 -6.35
CA LEU A 69 -3.06 -0.15 -6.39
C LEU A 69 -4.37 -0.02 -5.58
N CYS A 70 -5.26 -1.01 -5.69
CA CYS A 70 -6.52 -0.99 -4.95
C CYS A 70 -6.36 -1.32 -3.47
N LYS A 71 -5.26 -1.98 -3.06
CA LYS A 71 -4.92 -2.09 -1.63
C LYS A 71 -4.41 -0.76 -1.08
N LEU A 72 -3.68 0.03 -1.87
CA LEU A 72 -3.30 1.39 -1.47
C LEU A 72 -4.51 2.32 -1.32
N ALA A 73 -5.57 2.05 -2.07
CA ALA A 73 -6.82 2.79 -2.02
C ALA A 73 -7.75 2.43 -0.85
N LEU A 74 -7.38 1.46 0.00
CA LEU A 74 -8.14 1.12 1.20
C LEU A 74 -8.21 2.33 2.15
N GLY A 75 -9.42 2.81 2.42
CA GLY A 75 -9.68 4.03 3.18
C GLY A 75 -9.49 5.34 2.41
N ALA A 76 -9.10 5.30 1.14
CA ALA A 76 -9.04 6.48 0.29
C ALA A 76 -10.45 6.96 -0.07
N GLY A 77 -10.61 8.27 -0.29
CA GLY A 77 -11.88 8.88 -0.64
C GLY A 77 -12.43 8.45 -2.00
N ALA A 78 -13.62 8.93 -2.34
CA ALA A 78 -14.19 8.73 -3.67
C ALA A 78 -13.23 9.24 -4.77
N PRO A 79 -13.27 8.64 -5.99
CA PRO A 79 -14.13 7.56 -6.45
C PRO A 79 -13.60 6.14 -6.23
N TRP A 80 -12.57 5.89 -5.40
CA TRP A 80 -12.01 4.54 -5.25
C TRP A 80 -13.03 3.50 -4.78
N GLY A 81 -14.04 3.90 -4.01
CA GLY A 81 -15.12 3.03 -3.53
C GLY A 81 -14.69 2.06 -2.44
N LEU A 82 -13.61 2.40 -1.73
CA LEU A 82 -13.03 1.63 -0.62
C LEU A 82 -12.90 2.47 0.66
N GLU A 83 -13.69 3.54 0.79
CA GLU A 83 -13.61 4.54 1.87
C GLU A 83 -13.77 3.90 3.26
N HIS A 84 -14.55 2.82 3.33
CA HIS A 84 -14.87 2.08 4.56
C HIS A 84 -14.15 0.74 4.69
N GLY A 85 -13.33 0.36 3.71
CA GLY A 85 -12.60 -0.92 3.72
C GLY A 85 -11.14 -0.69 4.08
N LEU A 86 -10.75 -0.91 5.34
CA LEU A 86 -9.33 -0.84 5.75
C LEU A 86 -8.68 -2.23 5.86
N GLU A 87 -9.47 -3.29 6.11
CA GLU A 87 -8.97 -4.65 6.37
C GLU A 87 -9.51 -5.69 5.38
N LEU A 88 -9.76 -5.29 4.14
CA LEU A 88 -10.28 -6.20 3.12
C LEU A 88 -9.21 -7.21 2.69
N GLN A 89 -9.36 -8.47 3.10
CA GLN A 89 -8.49 -9.56 2.63
C GLN A 89 -8.76 -9.90 1.16
N VAL A 90 -10.03 -9.91 0.77
CA VAL A 90 -10.51 -10.20 -0.59
C VAL A 90 -11.03 -8.90 -1.21
N ALA A 91 -10.73 -8.68 -2.49
CA ALA A 91 -11.24 -7.53 -3.21
C ALA A 91 -12.77 -7.62 -3.34
N PRO A 92 -13.52 -6.52 -3.18
CA PRO A 92 -14.97 -6.56 -3.37
C PRO A 92 -15.34 -7.09 -4.76
N GLU A 93 -16.24 -8.06 -4.81
CA GLU A 93 -16.83 -8.54 -6.06
C GLU A 93 -18.22 -7.95 -6.25
N ASP A 94 -18.54 -7.68 -7.51
CA ASP A 94 -19.91 -7.60 -7.95
C ASP A 94 -20.51 -9.01 -8.01
N ASN A 95 -21.83 -9.15 -7.79
CA ASN A 95 -22.59 -10.37 -8.08
C ASN A 95 -22.68 -10.64 -9.61
N MET A 96 -21.60 -10.34 -10.36
CA MET A 96 -21.56 -10.55 -11.79
C MET A 96 -21.69 -12.05 -12.07
N PRO A 97 -22.58 -12.45 -12.99
CA PRO A 97 -22.64 -13.82 -13.44
C PRO A 97 -21.26 -14.31 -13.88
N HIS A 98 -20.77 -15.40 -13.27
CA HIS A 98 -19.48 -16.03 -13.66
C HIS A 98 -19.45 -16.41 -15.13
N THR A 99 -20.61 -16.67 -15.73
CA THR A 99 -20.76 -17.04 -17.13
C THR A 99 -20.55 -15.85 -18.05
N GLN A 100 -19.91 -16.08 -19.20
CA GLN A 100 -19.88 -15.16 -20.34
C GLN A 100 -21.29 -15.01 -20.97
N SER A 101 -22.27 -14.60 -20.17
CA SER A 101 -23.63 -14.34 -20.63
C SER A 101 -23.69 -12.96 -21.27
N ASN A 102 -24.60 -12.78 -22.22
CA ASN A 102 -24.89 -11.46 -22.79
C ASN A 102 -25.22 -10.43 -21.69
N GLN A 103 -25.78 -10.85 -20.56
CA GLN A 103 -26.04 -9.99 -19.42
C GLN A 103 -24.77 -9.47 -18.73
N ALA A 104 -23.77 -10.33 -18.47
CA ALA A 104 -22.49 -9.89 -17.90
C ALA A 104 -21.76 -8.93 -18.85
N GLN A 105 -21.89 -9.17 -20.15
CA GLN A 105 -21.36 -8.33 -21.20
C GLN A 105 -22.05 -6.97 -21.28
N ASP A 106 -23.39 -6.94 -21.25
CA ASP A 106 -24.17 -5.71 -21.27
C ASP A 106 -23.91 -4.87 -20.02
N LEU A 107 -23.75 -5.54 -18.86
CA LEU A 107 -23.36 -4.89 -17.61
C LEU A 107 -21.94 -4.31 -17.69
N PHE A 108 -20.98 -5.04 -18.27
CA PHE A 108 -19.63 -4.51 -18.51
C PHE A 108 -19.66 -3.27 -19.40
N ILE A 109 -20.42 -3.30 -20.49
CA ILE A 109 -20.58 -2.15 -21.40
C ILE A 109 -21.27 -0.97 -20.69
N SER A 110 -22.32 -1.24 -19.90
CA SER A 110 -23.03 -0.18 -19.19
C SER A 110 -22.13 0.47 -18.14
N VAL A 111 -21.44 -0.33 -17.32
CA VAL A 111 -20.51 0.16 -16.31
C VAL A 111 -19.36 0.91 -16.96
N ARG A 112 -18.77 0.40 -18.05
CA ARG A 112 -17.72 1.13 -18.78
C ARG A 112 -18.17 2.51 -19.29
N ARG A 113 -19.44 2.65 -19.68
CA ARG A 113 -19.99 3.94 -20.15
C ARG A 113 -20.33 4.90 -19.01
N SER A 114 -20.69 4.38 -17.84
CA SER A 114 -21.16 5.19 -16.71
C SER A 114 -20.13 5.39 -15.61
N ALA A 115 -19.14 4.51 -15.49
CA ALA A 115 -18.27 4.43 -14.33
C ALA A 115 -16.90 5.07 -14.57
N GLN A 116 -16.54 5.94 -13.64
CA GLN A 116 -15.15 6.31 -13.37
C GLN A 116 -14.38 5.05 -12.94
N PRO A 117 -13.08 4.91 -13.28
CA PRO A 117 -12.23 3.87 -12.73
C PRO A 117 -12.32 3.80 -11.19
N GLY A 118 -12.07 2.63 -10.59
CA GLY A 118 -12.19 2.43 -9.14
C GLY A 118 -11.98 0.98 -8.72
N CYS A 119 -12.13 0.70 -7.42
CA CYS A 119 -11.65 -0.54 -6.79
C CYS A 119 -12.74 -1.40 -6.13
N ASP A 120 -13.96 -0.92 -6.08
CA ASP A 120 -15.15 -1.51 -5.44
C ASP A 120 -15.81 -2.67 -6.20
N ASN A 121 -15.41 -2.94 -7.45
CA ASN A 121 -15.86 -4.13 -8.18
C ASN A 121 -14.88 -4.56 -9.28
N ALA A 122 -15.03 -5.78 -9.77
CA ALA A 122 -14.11 -6.38 -10.73
C ALA A 122 -14.08 -5.65 -12.08
N ILE A 123 -15.22 -5.07 -12.52
CA ILE A 123 -15.28 -4.30 -13.76
C ILE A 123 -14.45 -3.03 -13.66
N ARG A 124 -14.65 -2.23 -12.59
CA ARG A 124 -13.94 -0.96 -12.37
C ARG A 124 -12.44 -1.19 -12.20
N ARG A 125 -12.04 -2.27 -11.53
CA ARG A 125 -10.62 -2.70 -11.49
C ARG A 125 -10.08 -3.08 -12.87
N THR A 126 -10.89 -3.74 -13.70
CA THR A 126 -10.49 -4.07 -15.08
C THR A 126 -10.30 -2.79 -15.92
N LEU A 127 -11.10 -1.75 -15.71
CA LEU A 127 -10.91 -0.45 -16.37
C LEU A 127 -9.61 0.24 -15.91
N LEU A 128 -9.24 0.10 -14.63
CA LEU A 128 -7.96 0.61 -14.12
C LEU A 128 -6.74 -0.04 -14.77
N GLN A 129 -6.82 -1.29 -15.24
CA GLN A 129 -5.72 -1.91 -16.00
C GLN A 129 -5.38 -1.14 -17.29
N ALA A 130 -6.35 -0.37 -17.81
CA ALA A 130 -6.20 0.49 -18.98
C ALA A 130 -5.73 1.91 -18.68
N THR A 131 -5.83 2.32 -17.43
CA THR A 131 -5.70 3.72 -17.05
C THR A 131 -4.27 4.00 -16.65
N ASP A 132 -3.59 4.89 -17.39
CA ASP A 132 -2.25 5.35 -17.03
C ASP A 132 -2.27 6.14 -15.73
N PHE A 133 -1.11 6.24 -15.09
CA PHE A 133 -0.95 7.00 -13.87
C PHE A 133 0.42 7.65 -13.82
N TYR A 134 0.52 8.70 -13.02
CA TYR A 134 1.75 9.40 -12.72
C TYR A 134 1.87 9.60 -11.21
N VAL A 135 3.10 9.69 -10.72
CA VAL A 135 3.42 9.69 -9.30
C VAL A 135 4.28 10.91 -8.97
N CYS A 136 3.90 11.64 -7.93
CA CYS A 136 4.61 12.81 -7.45
C CYS A 136 5.15 12.58 -6.03
N PRO A 137 6.40 12.98 -5.75
CA PRO A 137 6.99 12.88 -4.43
C PRO A 137 6.37 13.90 -3.48
N GLY A 138 6.24 13.48 -2.22
CA GLY A 138 5.83 14.35 -1.11
C GLY A 138 6.93 15.32 -0.69
N TYR A 139 7.01 15.60 0.61
CA TYR A 139 7.88 16.66 1.14
C TYR A 139 9.39 16.41 0.98
N HIS A 140 9.83 15.21 0.59
CA HIS A 140 11.24 14.92 0.30
C HIS A 140 11.73 15.45 -1.05
N ARG A 141 10.85 16.07 -1.83
CA ARG A 141 11.24 16.88 -2.99
C ARG A 141 11.94 18.16 -2.57
N GLY A 142 12.70 18.76 -3.48
CA GLY A 142 13.34 20.06 -3.26
C GLY A 142 12.33 21.16 -2.90
N HIS A 143 12.69 22.03 -1.95
CA HIS A 143 11.83 23.10 -1.44
C HIS A 143 11.23 24.01 -2.53
N ALA A 144 11.97 24.26 -3.61
CA ALA A 144 11.51 25.11 -4.71
C ALA A 144 10.22 24.59 -5.38
N SER A 145 9.98 23.28 -5.33
CA SER A 145 8.79 22.64 -5.92
C SER A 145 7.60 22.60 -4.96
N HIS A 146 7.77 22.96 -3.69
CA HIS A 146 6.72 22.77 -2.67
C HIS A 146 5.48 23.61 -2.94
N SER A 147 5.65 24.89 -3.31
CA SER A 147 4.53 25.79 -3.59
C SER A 147 3.81 25.47 -4.89
N GLN A 148 4.54 24.95 -5.89
CA GLN A 148 3.97 24.65 -7.21
C GLN A 148 3.19 23.34 -7.22
N CYS A 149 3.66 22.34 -6.49
CA CYS A 149 3.15 20.97 -6.60
C CYS A 149 2.08 20.61 -5.56
N GLY A 150 1.67 21.55 -4.71
CA GLY A 150 0.61 21.36 -3.74
C GLY A 150 0.96 20.37 -2.63
N ASP A 151 0.02 20.06 -1.76
CA ASP A 151 0.23 19.18 -0.60
C ASP A 151 -0.44 17.81 -0.79
N GLU A 152 -0.75 17.11 0.31
CA GLU A 152 -1.44 15.82 0.32
C GLU A 152 -2.82 15.89 -0.34
N SER A 153 -3.52 17.01 -0.22
CA SER A 153 -4.85 17.21 -0.86
C SER A 153 -4.76 17.28 -2.38
N ASP A 154 -3.59 17.67 -2.90
CA ASP A 154 -3.25 17.63 -4.31
C ASP A 154 -2.53 16.33 -4.70
N TYR A 155 -2.40 15.35 -3.81
CA TYR A 155 -1.58 14.16 -4.04
C TYR A 155 -0.16 14.56 -4.50
N TYR A 156 0.35 15.71 -4.04
CA TYR A 156 1.62 16.32 -4.43
C TYR A 156 1.79 16.59 -5.93
N CYS A 157 0.69 16.59 -6.71
CA CYS A 157 0.66 16.72 -8.15
C CYS A 157 -0.21 17.90 -8.64
N ALA A 158 -0.14 19.06 -7.97
CA ALA A 158 -1.00 20.20 -8.34
C ALA A 158 -0.71 20.80 -9.74
N ALA A 159 0.48 20.55 -10.30
CA ALA A 159 0.90 21.07 -11.59
C ALA A 159 1.68 20.04 -12.41
N TRP A 160 1.73 20.24 -13.73
CA TRP A 160 2.61 19.47 -14.62
C TRP A 160 4.08 19.68 -14.27
N GLY A 161 4.86 18.60 -14.37
CA GLY A 161 6.28 18.59 -14.02
C GLY A 161 6.54 18.30 -12.54
N CYS A 162 5.49 18.04 -11.76
CA CYS A 162 5.60 17.56 -10.37
C CYS A 162 5.82 16.04 -10.32
N GLU A 163 5.37 15.33 -11.35
CA GLU A 163 5.51 13.89 -11.45
C GLU A 163 6.95 13.47 -11.76
N THR A 164 7.40 12.40 -11.10
CA THR A 164 8.77 11.89 -11.21
C THR A 164 8.84 10.47 -11.75
N THR A 165 7.71 9.77 -11.80
CA THR A 165 7.59 8.41 -12.34
C THR A 165 6.13 8.08 -12.66
N GLY A 166 5.87 6.94 -13.29
CA GLY A 166 4.55 6.55 -13.77
C GLY A 166 4.59 5.74 -15.06
N THR A 167 3.41 5.58 -15.66
CA THR A 167 3.21 4.77 -16.87
C THR A 167 2.61 5.54 -18.03
N THR A 168 2.49 6.85 -17.91
CA THR A 168 1.96 7.73 -18.95
C THR A 168 2.86 7.78 -20.17
N TYR A 169 2.28 8.15 -21.33
CA TYR A 169 2.98 8.16 -22.61
C TYR A 169 4.21 9.10 -22.66
N TRP A 170 4.26 10.15 -21.83
CA TRP A 170 5.41 11.07 -21.77
C TRP A 170 6.56 10.54 -20.90
N GLY A 171 6.38 9.41 -20.21
CA GLY A 171 7.44 8.72 -19.48
C GLY A 171 8.12 9.57 -18.41
N PRO A 172 7.39 10.08 -17.41
CA PRO A 172 7.99 10.91 -16.37
C PRO A 172 9.11 10.17 -15.65
N SER A 173 10.22 10.86 -15.43
CA SER A 173 11.41 10.32 -14.79
C SER A 173 12.11 11.41 -13.98
N SER A 174 12.90 11.00 -12.99
CA SER A 174 13.65 11.89 -12.11
C SER A 174 15.05 11.35 -11.87
N SER A 175 16.02 12.26 -11.77
CA SER A 175 17.41 11.95 -11.42
C SER A 175 17.68 12.06 -9.92
N TRP A 176 16.66 12.25 -9.07
CA TRP A 176 16.85 12.51 -7.64
C TRP A 176 15.80 11.81 -6.75
N ASP A 177 14.63 11.46 -7.29
CA ASP A 177 13.59 10.78 -6.51
C ASP A 177 14.02 9.36 -6.16
N TYR A 178 13.46 8.83 -5.08
CA TYR A 178 13.92 7.61 -4.44
C TYR A 178 13.31 6.34 -5.04
N ILE A 179 12.23 6.46 -5.82
CA ILE A 179 11.57 5.31 -6.42
C ILE A 179 11.22 5.54 -7.88
N THR A 180 11.07 4.45 -8.61
CA THR A 180 10.27 4.39 -9.84
C THR A 180 9.05 3.52 -9.62
N VAL A 181 7.93 3.85 -10.26
CA VAL A 181 6.67 3.11 -10.14
C VAL A 181 6.14 2.78 -11.52
N SER A 182 5.92 1.49 -11.77
CA SER A 182 5.33 0.98 -13.01
C SER A 182 4.27 -0.10 -12.73
N ARG A 183 3.69 -0.69 -13.77
CA ARG A 183 2.76 -1.82 -13.63
C ARG A 183 3.55 -3.13 -13.52
N ASN A 184 3.19 -3.97 -12.57
CA ASN A 184 3.69 -5.36 -12.50
C ASN A 184 2.76 -6.33 -13.26
N PHE A 185 2.25 -5.89 -14.41
CA PHE A 185 1.41 -6.68 -15.31
C PHE A 185 1.43 -6.04 -16.70
N SER A 186 1.11 -6.83 -17.73
CA SER A 186 0.89 -6.31 -19.07
C SER A 186 -0.58 -5.90 -19.22
N PRO A 187 -0.89 -4.63 -19.55
CA PRO A 187 -2.26 -4.23 -19.86
C PRO A 187 -2.83 -5.08 -20.99
N PRO A 188 -4.10 -5.49 -20.94
CA PRO A 188 -4.71 -6.27 -22.01
C PRO A 188 -4.73 -5.45 -23.31
N SER A 189 -4.33 -6.06 -24.42
CA SER A 189 -4.33 -5.41 -25.75
C SER A 189 -5.72 -5.02 -26.24
N ASN A 190 -6.76 -5.64 -25.68
CA ASN A 190 -8.14 -5.38 -26.04
C ASN A 190 -9.04 -5.24 -24.79
N TYR A 191 -9.23 -4.00 -24.34
CA TYR A 191 -10.21 -3.67 -23.29
C TYR A 191 -11.67 -3.94 -23.70
N ILE A 192 -11.91 -4.30 -24.96
CA ILE A 192 -13.23 -4.70 -25.48
C ILE A 192 -13.50 -6.18 -25.18
N ASN A 193 -12.50 -6.96 -24.72
CA ASN A 193 -12.76 -8.30 -24.22
C ASN A 193 -13.68 -8.17 -22.99
N ARG A 194 -14.92 -8.59 -23.18
CA ARG A 194 -16.08 -8.37 -22.28
C ARG A 194 -16.01 -9.21 -21.00
N ASN A 195 -14.81 -9.59 -20.58
CA ASN A 195 -14.58 -10.43 -19.42
C ASN A 195 -13.69 -9.65 -18.44
N PRO A 196 -14.17 -9.30 -17.23
CA PRO A 196 -13.33 -8.62 -16.28
C PRO A 196 -12.18 -9.53 -15.88
N LEU A 197 -10.94 -9.05 -16.09
CA LEU A 197 -9.71 -9.79 -15.80
C LEU A 197 -9.43 -9.86 -14.30
N CYS A 198 -10.10 -9.00 -13.52
CA CYS A 198 -9.91 -8.80 -12.09
C CYS A 198 -10.91 -9.56 -11.20
N ARG A 199 -11.41 -10.71 -11.67
CA ARG A 199 -12.31 -11.56 -10.87
C ARG A 199 -11.53 -12.20 -9.72
N GLY A 200 -12.14 -12.25 -8.54
CA GLY A 200 -11.60 -12.87 -7.33
C GLY A 200 -11.52 -14.39 -7.38
N SER A 201 -11.97 -15.01 -8.47
CA SER A 201 -11.80 -16.45 -8.72
C SER A 201 -10.35 -16.87 -8.95
N GLU A 202 -9.40 -15.94 -9.16
CA GLU A 202 -7.98 -16.25 -9.18
C GLU A 202 -7.46 -16.45 -7.74
N PRO A 203 -7.17 -17.70 -7.29
CA PRO A 203 -6.90 -17.99 -5.88
C PRO A 203 -5.65 -17.29 -5.35
N SER A 204 -4.72 -16.95 -6.24
CA SER A 204 -3.43 -16.35 -5.90
C SER A 204 -3.52 -14.87 -5.56
N THR A 205 -4.54 -14.16 -6.06
CA THR A 205 -4.64 -12.70 -5.93
C THR A 205 -5.82 -12.23 -5.08
N LEU A 206 -6.79 -13.11 -4.78
CA LEU A 206 -8.02 -12.74 -4.07
C LEU A 206 -8.74 -11.52 -4.71
N GLY A 207 -8.62 -11.37 -6.03
CA GLY A 207 -9.23 -10.29 -6.82
C GLY A 207 -8.44 -8.98 -6.88
N TRP A 208 -7.30 -8.90 -6.19
CA TRP A 208 -6.35 -7.78 -6.27
C TRP A 208 -5.46 -7.94 -7.51
N CYS A 209 -5.81 -7.25 -8.60
CA CYS A 209 -5.30 -7.49 -9.95
C CYS A 209 -4.48 -6.34 -10.55
N LEU A 210 -4.13 -5.35 -9.74
CA LEU A 210 -3.41 -4.13 -10.14
C LEU A 210 -2.08 -4.02 -9.38
N PRO A 211 -1.21 -5.04 -9.42
CA PRO A 211 0.07 -4.96 -8.74
C PRO A 211 0.94 -3.88 -9.39
N LEU A 212 1.50 -3.01 -8.57
CA LEU A 212 2.53 -2.05 -8.97
C LEU A 212 3.90 -2.74 -8.91
N ASP A 213 4.85 -2.21 -9.66
CA ASP A 213 6.28 -2.53 -9.56
C ASP A 213 7.00 -1.27 -9.09
N ILE A 214 7.30 -1.21 -7.79
CA ILE A 214 8.01 -0.09 -7.17
C ILE A 214 9.47 -0.49 -6.96
N LYS A 215 10.39 0.25 -7.57
CA LYS A 215 11.84 0.00 -7.47
C LYS A 215 12.53 1.16 -6.80
N PHE A 216 13.45 0.87 -5.89
CA PHE A 216 14.34 1.88 -5.32
C PHE A 216 15.35 2.37 -6.34
N THR A 217 15.55 3.68 -6.43
CA THR A 217 16.67 4.28 -7.17
C THR A 217 17.94 4.24 -6.33
N ASP A 218 19.08 4.62 -6.90
CA ASP A 218 20.32 4.70 -6.11
C ASP A 218 20.25 5.78 -5.02
N HIS A 219 19.53 6.89 -5.26
CA HIS A 219 19.33 7.96 -4.28
C HIS A 219 18.56 7.53 -3.03
N ALA A 220 17.75 6.47 -3.12
CA ALA A 220 17.08 5.88 -1.97
C ALA A 220 18.04 5.41 -0.88
N LYS A 221 19.22 4.92 -1.27
CA LYS A 221 20.13 4.18 -0.37
C LYS A 221 20.84 5.08 0.64
N ASP A 222 20.82 6.39 0.39
CA ASP A 222 21.44 7.41 1.23
C ASP A 222 20.49 8.00 2.29
N GLN A 223 19.22 7.56 2.31
CA GLN A 223 18.17 8.15 3.15
C GLN A 223 17.83 7.28 4.37
N ASP A 224 17.32 7.94 5.42
CA ASP A 224 16.76 7.26 6.58
C ASP A 224 15.27 6.92 6.37
N TRP A 225 15.00 5.66 6.02
CA TRP A 225 13.64 5.18 5.76
C TRP A 225 12.82 4.89 7.02
N THR A 226 13.38 5.07 8.22
CA THR A 226 12.66 4.76 9.46
C THR A 226 11.53 5.74 9.77
N HIS A 227 11.57 6.96 9.22
CA HIS A 227 10.44 7.90 9.28
C HIS A 227 9.41 7.64 8.18
N GLY A 228 9.85 7.13 7.03
CA GLY A 228 9.03 6.85 5.85
C GLY A 228 8.86 8.06 4.93
N PHE A 229 8.73 7.79 3.63
CA PHE A 229 8.57 8.79 2.59
C PHE A 229 7.24 8.60 1.87
N SER A 230 6.58 9.68 1.49
CA SER A 230 5.25 9.64 0.89
C SER A 230 5.27 10.10 -0.56
N TRP A 231 4.38 9.52 -1.36
CA TRP A 231 4.11 9.91 -2.74
C TRP A 231 2.60 10.00 -2.94
N GLY A 232 2.20 10.75 -3.95
CA GLY A 232 0.84 10.75 -4.46
C GLY A 232 0.83 10.10 -5.84
N LEU A 233 -0.15 9.25 -6.08
CA LEU A 233 -0.39 8.62 -7.37
C LEU A 233 -1.71 9.17 -7.90
N ARG A 234 -1.69 9.68 -9.13
CA ARG A 234 -2.89 10.14 -9.83
C ARG A 234 -3.11 9.31 -11.10
N LEU A 235 -4.36 8.92 -11.32
CA LEU A 235 -4.85 8.33 -12.57
C LEU A 235 -4.91 9.42 -13.63
N TYR A 236 -4.31 9.19 -14.79
CA TYR A 236 -4.42 10.06 -15.95
C TYR A 236 -5.72 9.74 -16.70
N GLN A 237 -6.73 10.56 -16.51
CA GLN A 237 -8.07 10.33 -17.04
C GLN A 237 -8.72 11.61 -17.56
N SER A 238 -9.86 11.48 -18.23
CA SER A 238 -10.63 12.66 -18.64
C SER A 238 -11.33 13.30 -17.43
N GLY A 239 -11.17 14.60 -17.27
CA GLY A 239 -11.75 15.37 -16.16
C GLY A 239 -10.76 15.58 -15.03
N THR A 240 -11.21 15.43 -13.79
CA THR A 240 -10.33 15.52 -12.62
C THR A 240 -9.61 14.19 -12.42
N ASP A 241 -8.29 14.25 -12.41
CA ASP A 241 -7.44 13.10 -12.10
C ASP A 241 -7.64 12.68 -10.65
N THR A 242 -8.18 11.48 -10.47
CA THR A 242 -8.34 10.85 -9.17
C THR A 242 -6.99 10.37 -8.66
N GLY A 243 -6.72 10.54 -7.38
CA GLY A 243 -5.49 10.05 -6.78
C GLY A 243 -5.64 9.51 -5.38
N LEU A 244 -4.52 9.04 -4.86
CA LEU A 244 -4.32 8.63 -3.47
C LEU A 244 -2.89 8.97 -3.07
N THR A 245 -2.63 9.00 -1.76
CA THR A 245 -1.25 9.00 -1.26
C THR A 245 -0.88 7.63 -0.68
N PHE A 246 0.41 7.32 -0.69
CA PHE A 246 0.97 6.15 -0.04
C PHE A 246 2.34 6.47 0.55
N THR A 247 2.73 5.72 1.58
CA THR A 247 4.01 5.90 2.28
C THR A 247 4.82 4.62 2.22
N ILE A 248 6.12 4.71 1.93
CA ILE A 248 7.06 3.58 2.05
C ILE A 248 7.95 3.82 3.27
N LYS A 249 8.05 2.81 4.14
CA LYS A 249 8.79 2.91 5.40
C LYS A 249 9.58 1.63 5.66
N LEU A 250 10.74 1.78 6.30
CA LEU A 250 11.55 0.67 6.79
C LEU A 250 11.34 0.49 8.29
N LEU A 251 10.84 -0.67 8.70
CA LEU A 251 10.78 -1.08 10.09
C LEU A 251 12.01 -1.93 10.43
N LYS A 252 12.63 -1.67 11.57
CA LYS A 252 13.82 -2.38 12.07
C LYS A 252 13.53 -2.97 13.44
N ASN A 253 13.28 -4.28 13.48
CA ASN A 253 12.97 -5.00 14.72
C ASN A 253 14.14 -5.94 15.12
N PRO A 254 14.48 -6.07 16.41
CA PRO A 254 15.45 -7.08 16.85
C PRO A 254 15.03 -8.48 16.37
N SER A 255 15.93 -9.23 15.73
CA SER A 255 15.60 -10.61 15.37
C SER A 255 15.46 -11.46 16.64
N MET A 256 14.36 -12.17 16.80
CA MET A 256 14.17 -13.16 17.88
C MET A 256 14.93 -14.47 17.63
N LEU A 257 15.93 -14.49 16.73
CA LEU A 257 16.78 -15.66 16.55
C LEU A 257 17.41 -16.03 17.90
N PRO A 258 17.30 -17.29 18.35
CA PRO A 258 17.92 -17.73 19.59
C PRO A 258 19.41 -17.37 19.55
N SER A 259 19.94 -16.84 20.66
CA SER A 259 21.33 -16.42 20.84
C SER A 259 22.38 -17.55 20.63
N GLN A 260 21.95 -18.75 20.24
CA GLN A 260 22.79 -19.93 20.06
C GLN A 260 23.57 -19.97 18.72
N TYR A 261 23.39 -18.99 17.84
CA TYR A 261 24.19 -18.82 16.62
C TYR A 261 25.18 -17.65 16.69
N GLN A 262 25.67 -17.28 17.89
CA GLN A 262 26.90 -16.49 17.97
C GLN A 262 28.09 -17.39 17.67
N LEU A 263 28.49 -17.44 16.40
CA LEU A 263 29.79 -17.99 15.98
C LEU A 263 30.87 -17.19 16.70
N GLY A 264 31.56 -17.85 17.63
CA GLY A 264 32.75 -17.28 18.28
C GLY A 264 33.85 -16.96 17.26
N PRO A 265 34.89 -16.21 17.66
CA PRO A 265 36.03 -15.95 16.78
C PRO A 265 36.62 -17.29 16.32
N ILE A 266 36.81 -17.45 15.02
CA ILE A 266 37.62 -18.56 14.48
C ILE A 266 39.04 -18.35 15.05
N PRO A 267 39.60 -19.31 15.80
CA PRO A 267 40.98 -19.19 16.28
C PRO A 267 41.91 -19.11 15.06
N SER A 268 42.82 -18.13 15.11
CA SER A 268 43.91 -17.93 14.15
C SER A 268 44.79 -19.16 14.00
#